data_AF-A0A8S4QXL6-F1
#
_entry.id   AF-A0A8S4QXL6-F1
#
_cell.length_a   1.000
_cell.length_b   1.000
_cell.length_c   1.000
_cell.angle_alpha   90.00
_cell.angle_beta   90.00
_cell.angle_gamma   90.00
#
_symmetry.space_group_name_H-M   'P 1'
#
loop_
_entity.id
_entity.type
_entity.pdbx_description
1 polymer ?
#
loop_
_entity_poly.entity_id
_entity_poly.type
_entity_poly.pdbx_seq_one_letter_code
_entity_poly.pdbx_strand_id
1 'polypeptide(L)'
;MIFNKSLIDGQFPDIWKEIRIVPVYKSGKQKDVKNYRPISIISTMAKAFESLVYQHMYTHLKNYVRDKQHGFMCKRSTNTNLLLHVTNIAECIDHGYQMDAIYADFSKAFDKVNHRLLLSKLQANGISDSLLKWSKSYLVNRKSRVVINGHQSEVFIAESGVPQGSNLGPLFFNIFINDITDIFFNSNASLFADDLKLTRIVHCDNDIKLLQEDLSRLNDWCNTNKMFLNVDKCYHIKFTRNKNTLLSVYDIDDRQLTEVSMIRDLGVVLDSKLTFVPHIDKTLDLANKSLGFVLRTSKNFKRCATIIRLAKQS
;
A
#
# COMPACT_ATOMS: atom_id res chain seq x y z
N MET A 1 -25.82 5.77 -23.47
CA MET A 1 -26.01 7.22 -23.73
C MET A 1 -25.33 8.10 -22.67
N ILE A 2 -25.57 7.89 -21.36
CA ILE A 2 -24.98 8.74 -20.29
C ILE A 2 -23.43 8.68 -20.24
N PHE A 3 -22.82 7.49 -20.35
CA PHE A 3 -21.36 7.35 -20.29
C PHE A 3 -20.64 8.11 -21.41
N ASN A 4 -21.11 7.96 -22.66
CA ASN A 4 -20.52 8.65 -23.81
C ASN A 4 -20.66 10.16 -23.69
N LYS A 5 -21.84 10.65 -23.28
CA LYS A 5 -22.05 12.09 -23.06
C LYS A 5 -21.11 12.63 -21.99
N SER A 6 -20.95 11.90 -20.88
CA SER A 6 -20.02 12.24 -19.81
C SER A 6 -18.57 12.37 -20.31
N LEU A 7 -18.10 11.43 -21.14
CA LEU A 7 -16.75 11.47 -21.72
C LEU A 7 -16.58 12.63 -22.71
N ILE A 8 -17.56 12.85 -23.60
CA ILE A 8 -17.54 13.94 -24.60
C ILE A 8 -17.49 15.31 -23.90
N ASP A 9 -18.32 15.50 -22.87
CA ASP A 9 -18.37 16.76 -22.12
C ASP A 9 -17.15 16.94 -21.20
N GLY A 10 -16.44 15.85 -20.90
CA GLY A 10 -15.41 15.78 -19.87
C GLY A 10 -15.97 16.01 -18.46
N GLN A 11 -17.20 15.56 -18.19
CA GLN A 11 -17.89 15.78 -16.92
C GLN A 11 -18.35 14.47 -16.31
N PHE A 12 -17.86 14.14 -15.12
CA PHE A 12 -18.35 13.01 -14.35
C PHE A 12 -19.70 13.39 -13.70
N PRO A 13 -20.75 12.55 -13.79
CA PRO A 13 -22.07 12.90 -13.26
C PRO A 13 -22.06 13.17 -11.75
N ASP A 14 -22.64 14.29 -11.33
CA ASP A 14 -22.59 14.73 -9.92
C ASP A 14 -23.30 13.77 -8.96
N ILE A 15 -24.41 13.16 -9.38
CA ILE A 15 -25.11 12.13 -8.60
C ILE A 15 -24.23 10.90 -8.31
N TRP A 16 -23.18 10.66 -9.11
CA TRP A 16 -22.21 9.58 -8.90
C TRP A 16 -21.00 10.00 -8.07
N LYS A 17 -20.90 11.29 -7.70
CA LYS A 17 -19.86 11.84 -6.81
C LYS A 17 -20.21 11.72 -5.33
N GLU A 18 -21.42 11.25 -5.02
CA GLU A 18 -21.83 10.95 -3.65
C GLU A 18 -21.15 9.67 -3.15
N ILE A 19 -20.43 9.78 -2.03
CA ILE A 19 -19.69 8.68 -1.41
C ILE A 19 -20.22 8.44 -0.01
N ARG A 20 -20.48 7.17 0.29
CA ARG A 20 -20.67 6.69 1.65
C ARG A 20 -19.37 6.07 2.16
N ILE A 21 -18.75 6.69 3.16
CA ILE A 21 -17.54 6.18 3.80
C ILE A 21 -17.95 5.27 4.95
N VAL A 22 -17.49 4.01 4.90
CA VAL A 22 -17.67 3.03 5.97
C VAL A 22 -16.31 2.76 6.61
N PRO A 23 -16.12 3.14 7.89
CA PRO A 23 -14.90 2.83 8.62
C PRO A 23 -14.78 1.32 8.85
N VAL A 24 -13.67 0.74 8.40
CA VAL A 24 -13.32 -0.67 8.65
C VAL A 24 -12.16 -0.74 9.62
N TYR A 25 -12.33 -1.44 10.73
CA TYR A 25 -11.29 -1.58 11.75
C TYR A 25 -10.07 -2.33 11.19
N LYS A 26 -8.87 -1.75 11.37
CA LYS A 26 -7.57 -2.31 10.93
C LYS A 26 -6.89 -3.10 12.06
N SER A 27 -6.54 -2.41 13.15
CA SER A 27 -5.75 -2.99 14.27
C SER A 27 -5.60 -1.98 15.42
N GLY A 28 -5.20 -2.42 16.62
CA GLY A 28 -4.88 -1.52 17.74
C GLY A 28 -6.03 -1.27 18.70
N LYS A 29 -6.18 -0.05 19.20
CA LYS A 29 -7.27 0.33 20.11
C LYS A 29 -8.51 0.69 19.29
N GLN A 30 -9.62 -0.01 19.50
CA GLN A 30 -10.89 0.25 18.78
C GLN A 30 -11.47 1.65 19.02
N LYS A 31 -11.13 2.31 20.12
CA LYS A 31 -11.60 3.68 20.40
C LYS A 31 -10.82 4.77 19.65
N ASP A 32 -9.69 4.43 19.03
CA ASP A 32 -8.88 5.39 18.28
C ASP A 32 -9.26 5.36 16.78
N VAL A 33 -9.75 6.49 16.28
CA VAL A 33 -10.19 6.66 14.88
C VAL A 33 -9.05 6.39 13.89
N LYS A 34 -7.78 6.61 14.27
CA LYS A 34 -6.61 6.33 13.42
C LYS A 34 -6.46 4.85 13.06
N ASN A 35 -7.14 3.97 13.78
CA ASN A 35 -7.11 2.52 13.59
C ASN A 35 -8.17 2.00 12.61
N TYR A 36 -8.90 2.90 11.94
CA TYR A 36 -9.91 2.56 10.94
C TYR A 36 -9.49 3.02 9.55
N ARG A 37 -9.83 2.21 8.54
CA ARG A 37 -9.69 2.55 7.13
C ARG A 37 -11.02 3.07 6.57
N PRO A 38 -11.03 4.23 5.90
CA PRO A 38 -12.25 4.77 5.30
C PRO A 38 -12.54 4.09 3.94
N ILE A 39 -13.43 3.09 3.92
CA ILE A 39 -13.81 2.45 2.65
C ILE A 39 -14.92 3.26 1.98
N SER A 40 -14.65 3.70 0.74
CA SER A 40 -15.58 4.45 -0.08
C SER A 40 -16.55 3.52 -0.80
N ILE A 41 -17.82 3.57 -0.41
CA ILE A 41 -18.92 2.95 -1.14
C ILE A 41 -19.48 3.97 -2.13
N ILE A 42 -19.23 3.71 -3.41
CA ILE A 42 -19.73 4.51 -4.54
C ILE A 42 -20.87 3.78 -5.25
N SER A 43 -21.68 4.53 -6.01
CA SER A 43 -22.79 4.01 -6.81
C SER A 43 -22.36 2.86 -7.72
N THR A 44 -23.21 1.83 -7.86
CA THR A 44 -22.97 0.70 -8.78
C THR A 44 -22.82 1.18 -10.23
N MET A 45 -23.60 2.19 -10.63
CA MET A 45 -23.49 2.78 -11.97
C MET A 45 -22.15 3.51 -12.16
N ALA A 46 -21.67 4.19 -11.10
CA ALA A 46 -20.35 4.80 -11.09
C ALA A 46 -19.26 3.73 -11.26
N LYS A 47 -19.32 2.62 -10.51
CA LYS A 47 -18.36 1.50 -10.64
C LYS A 47 -18.34 0.90 -12.04
N ALA A 48 -19.51 0.68 -12.62
CA ALA A 48 -19.62 0.17 -13.98
C ALA A 48 -18.95 1.14 -14.97
N PHE A 49 -19.22 2.44 -14.86
CA PHE A 49 -18.58 3.42 -15.72
C PHE A 49 -17.06 3.49 -15.52
N GLU A 50 -16.60 3.52 -14.27
CA GLU A 50 -15.18 3.48 -13.93
C GLU A 50 -14.48 2.25 -14.51
N SER A 51 -15.13 1.07 -14.53
CA SER A 51 -14.51 -0.13 -15.11
C SER A 51 -14.23 0.00 -16.61
N LEU A 52 -15.11 0.66 -17.36
CA LEU A 52 -14.92 0.91 -18.79
C LEU A 52 -13.78 1.90 -19.03
N VAL A 53 -13.75 2.99 -18.27
CA VAL A 53 -12.69 4.00 -18.36
C VAL A 53 -11.35 3.42 -17.90
N TYR A 54 -11.35 2.62 -16.83
CA TYR A 54 -10.18 1.94 -16.30
C TYR A 54 -9.53 1.05 -17.36
N GLN A 55 -10.30 0.25 -18.10
CA GLN A 55 -9.73 -0.62 -19.15
C GLN A 55 -8.96 0.17 -20.20
N HIS A 56 -9.49 1.32 -20.62
CA HIS A 56 -8.83 2.19 -21.58
C HIS A 56 -7.58 2.85 -20.98
N MET A 57 -7.71 3.46 -19.80
CA MET A 57 -6.59 4.14 -19.12
C MET A 57 -5.47 3.17 -18.76
N TYR A 58 -5.79 2.01 -18.20
CA TYR A 58 -4.81 1.00 -17.79
C TYR A 58 -4.01 0.49 -18.99
N THR A 59 -4.66 0.26 -20.14
CA THR A 59 -3.98 -0.22 -21.34
C THR A 59 -2.88 0.73 -21.80
N HIS A 60 -3.14 2.04 -21.72
CA HIS A 60 -2.17 3.09 -22.03
C HIS A 60 -1.11 3.23 -20.92
N LEU A 61 -1.55 3.36 -19.66
CA LEU A 61 -0.71 3.77 -18.55
C LEU A 61 0.18 2.66 -17.98
N LYS A 62 -0.17 1.37 -18.15
CA LYS A 62 0.56 0.25 -17.55
C LYS A 62 2.05 0.21 -17.93
N ASN A 63 2.40 0.69 -19.12
CA ASN A 63 3.78 0.68 -19.62
C ASN A 63 4.62 1.84 -19.04
N TYR A 64 3.97 2.83 -18.42
CA TYR A 64 4.65 3.94 -17.75
C TYR A 64 4.91 3.63 -16.28
N VAL A 65 4.18 2.67 -15.69
CA VAL A 65 4.38 2.25 -14.30
C VAL A 65 5.69 1.48 -14.18
N ARG A 66 6.55 1.92 -13.25
CA ARG A 66 7.88 1.35 -13.02
C ARG A 66 7.81 -0.11 -12.60
N ASP A 67 8.81 -0.90 -12.96
CA ASP A 67 8.82 -2.34 -12.68
C ASP A 67 8.89 -2.68 -11.19
N LYS A 68 9.43 -1.76 -10.40
CA LYS A 68 9.50 -1.83 -8.93
C LYS A 68 8.13 -1.80 -8.24
N GLN A 69 7.06 -1.36 -8.92
CA GLN A 69 5.69 -1.31 -8.37
C GLN A 69 4.92 -2.59 -8.68
N HIS A 70 4.56 -3.34 -7.64
CA HIS A 70 3.82 -4.61 -7.75
C HIS A 70 2.34 -4.48 -7.36
N GLY A 71 1.96 -3.46 -6.58
CA GLY A 71 0.59 -3.27 -6.12
C GLY A 71 -0.32 -2.88 -7.28
N PHE A 72 -1.51 -3.49 -7.35
CA PHE A 72 -2.52 -3.21 -8.38
C PHE A 72 -2.05 -3.34 -9.83
N MET A 73 -0.98 -4.08 -10.08
CA MET A 73 -0.46 -4.33 -11.43
C MET A 73 -0.81 -5.74 -11.88
N CYS A 74 -1.26 -5.87 -13.13
CA CYS A 74 -1.53 -7.18 -13.72
C CYS A 74 -0.25 -8.04 -13.74
N LYS A 75 -0.38 -9.33 -13.38
CA LYS A 75 0.71 -10.31 -13.27
C LYS A 75 1.76 -10.00 -12.18
N ARG A 76 1.54 -9.00 -11.33
CA ARG A 76 2.35 -8.76 -10.12
C ARG A 76 1.47 -8.98 -8.89
N SER A 77 2.07 -9.48 -7.82
CA SER A 77 1.36 -9.81 -6.59
C SER A 77 2.25 -9.58 -5.38
N THR A 78 1.66 -9.74 -4.18
CA THR A 78 2.42 -9.76 -2.93
C THR A 78 3.52 -10.81 -2.98
N ASN A 79 3.23 -11.98 -3.57
CA ASN A 79 4.17 -13.09 -3.67
C ASN A 79 5.34 -12.76 -4.60
N THR A 80 5.10 -12.15 -5.76
CA THR A 80 6.20 -11.80 -6.67
C THR A 80 7.11 -10.72 -6.07
N ASN A 81 6.53 -9.79 -5.32
CA ASN A 81 7.29 -8.75 -4.61
C ASN A 81 8.14 -9.35 -3.47
N LEU A 82 7.50 -10.16 -2.62
CA LEU A 82 8.16 -10.84 -1.51
C LEU A 82 9.25 -11.79 -1.98
N LEU A 83 9.00 -12.56 -3.04
CA LEU A 83 9.98 -13.50 -3.57
C LEU A 83 11.26 -12.77 -3.99
N LEU A 84 11.14 -11.71 -4.78
CA LEU A 84 12.31 -10.93 -5.21
C LEU A 84 13.07 -10.34 -4.02
N HIS A 85 12.34 -9.77 -3.05
CA HIS A 85 12.94 -9.18 -1.85
C HIS A 85 13.67 -10.20 -0.98
N VAL A 86 13.01 -11.32 -0.68
CA VAL A 86 13.57 -12.41 0.14
C VAL A 86 14.75 -13.06 -0.56
N THR A 87 14.71 -13.28 -1.88
CA THR A 87 15.85 -13.81 -2.64
C THR A 87 17.06 -12.88 -2.52
N ASN A 88 16.89 -11.58 -2.71
CA ASN A 88 17.99 -10.62 -2.57
C ASN A 88 18.59 -10.62 -1.14
N ILE A 89 17.75 -10.72 -0.12
CA ILE A 89 18.21 -10.82 1.27
C ILE A 89 18.97 -12.14 1.49
N ALA A 90 18.42 -13.26 1.03
CA ALA A 90 19.03 -14.58 1.19
C ALA A 90 20.41 -14.64 0.53
N GLU A 91 20.51 -14.17 -0.72
CA GLU A 91 21.78 -14.06 -1.43
C GLU A 91 22.79 -13.21 -0.65
N CYS A 92 22.39 -12.05 -0.12
CA CYS A 92 23.27 -11.22 0.69
C CYS A 92 23.77 -11.94 1.95
N ILE A 93 22.88 -12.65 2.65
CA ILE A 93 23.21 -13.43 3.85
C ILE A 93 24.15 -14.59 3.50
N ASP A 94 23.94 -15.28 2.38
CA ASP A 94 24.74 -16.42 1.95
C ASP A 94 26.19 -16.01 1.62
N HIS A 95 26.39 -14.78 1.16
CA HIS A 95 27.72 -14.18 1.01
C HIS A 95 28.34 -13.68 2.33
N GLY A 96 27.63 -13.82 3.45
CA GLY A 96 28.09 -13.39 4.77
C GLY A 96 28.01 -11.87 4.99
N TYR A 97 27.27 -11.15 4.15
CA TYR A 97 27.13 -9.70 4.23
C TYR A 97 25.97 -9.26 5.14
N GLN A 98 25.88 -7.95 5.34
CA GLN A 98 24.77 -7.28 6.00
C GLN A 98 23.93 -6.55 4.94
N MET A 99 22.61 -6.71 4.98
CA MET A 99 21.68 -5.88 4.22
C MET A 99 20.83 -5.07 5.17
N ASP A 100 20.84 -3.76 4.98
CA ASP A 100 19.95 -2.88 5.71
C ASP A 100 18.72 -2.61 4.86
N ALA A 101 17.55 -2.76 5.47
CA ALA A 101 16.26 -2.53 4.85
C ALA A 101 15.44 -1.53 5.65
N ILE A 102 14.97 -0.48 4.98
CA ILE A 102 14.06 0.52 5.53
C ILE A 102 12.66 0.24 4.99
N TYR A 103 11.71 0.11 5.91
CA TYR A 103 10.29 -0.02 5.63
C TYR A 103 9.61 1.31 5.93
N ALA A 104 9.10 1.97 4.89
CA ALA A 104 8.44 3.26 5.01
C ALA A 104 6.91 3.10 5.08
N ASP A 105 6.27 3.78 6.03
CA ASP A 105 4.80 3.82 6.18
C ASP A 105 4.30 5.22 5.82
N PHE A 106 3.43 5.34 4.82
CA PHE A 106 2.84 6.63 4.44
C PHE A 106 1.59 6.93 5.27
N SER A 107 1.48 8.18 5.74
CA SER A 107 0.33 8.65 6.51
C SER A 107 -0.91 8.80 5.62
N LYS A 108 -1.78 7.78 5.60
CA LYS A 108 -3.05 7.77 4.84
C LYS A 108 -2.82 8.05 3.34
N ALA A 109 -1.89 7.32 2.72
CA ALA A 109 -1.39 7.59 1.37
C ALA A 109 -2.49 7.91 0.33
N PHE A 110 -3.50 7.03 0.23
CA PHE A 110 -4.62 7.20 -0.69
C PHE A 110 -5.47 8.44 -0.42
N ASP A 111 -5.65 8.82 0.84
CA ASP A 111 -6.45 9.99 1.23
C ASP A 111 -5.68 11.31 1.01
N LYS A 112 -4.36 11.24 0.85
CA LYS A 112 -3.47 12.41 0.73
C LYS A 112 -3.04 12.76 -0.69
N VAL A 113 -3.44 11.96 -1.68
CA VAL A 113 -3.14 12.23 -3.10
C VAL A 113 -3.61 13.63 -3.50
N ASN A 114 -2.67 14.52 -3.82
CA ASN A 114 -3.02 15.88 -4.23
C ASN A 114 -3.58 15.86 -5.67
N HIS A 115 -4.83 16.32 -5.87
CA HIS A 115 -5.50 16.25 -7.17
C HIS A 115 -4.77 17.02 -8.27
N ARG A 116 -4.21 18.19 -7.97
CA ARG A 116 -3.49 19.00 -8.97
C ARG A 116 -2.24 18.27 -9.45
N LEU A 117 -1.44 17.75 -8.52
CA LEU A 117 -0.23 16.99 -8.84
C LEU A 117 -0.58 15.69 -9.59
N LEU A 118 -1.62 14.97 -9.17
CA LEU A 118 -2.09 13.78 -9.88
C LEU A 118 -2.47 14.11 -11.33
N LEU A 119 -3.22 15.19 -11.57
CA LEU A 119 -3.61 15.59 -12.93
C LEU A 119 -2.38 15.97 -13.77
N SER A 120 -1.42 16.71 -13.19
CA SER A 120 -0.14 17.00 -13.87
C SER A 120 0.63 15.72 -14.24
N LYS A 121 0.68 14.74 -13.34
CA LYS A 121 1.32 13.44 -13.62
C LYS A 121 0.57 12.63 -14.67
N LEU A 122 -0.76 12.63 -14.67
CA LEU A 122 -1.56 11.99 -15.72
C LEU A 122 -1.29 12.61 -17.09
N GLN A 123 -1.23 13.94 -17.16
CA GLN A 123 -0.90 14.67 -18.40
C GLN A 123 0.51 14.34 -18.89
N ALA A 124 1.50 14.34 -17.99
CA ALA A 124 2.89 13.99 -18.32
C ALA A 124 3.05 12.55 -18.84
N ASN A 125 2.15 11.64 -18.45
CA ASN A 125 2.10 10.26 -18.95
C ASN A 125 1.18 10.10 -20.19
N GLY A 126 0.84 11.19 -20.87
CA GLY A 126 0.17 11.18 -22.18
C GLY A 126 -1.34 11.00 -22.14
N ILE A 127 -2.00 11.25 -21.01
CA ILE A 127 -3.48 11.33 -20.99
C ILE A 127 -3.94 12.59 -21.72
N SER A 128 -4.86 12.41 -22.68
CA SER A 128 -5.40 13.50 -23.48
C SER A 128 -6.16 14.53 -22.65
N ASP A 129 -6.22 15.78 -23.13
CA ASP A 129 -6.88 16.88 -22.41
C ASP A 129 -8.37 16.61 -22.13
N SER A 130 -9.07 15.90 -23.02
CA SER A 130 -10.48 15.53 -22.82
C SER A 130 -10.66 14.55 -21.66
N LEU A 131 -9.83 13.50 -21.60
CA LEU A 131 -9.86 12.53 -20.52
C LEU A 131 -9.29 13.10 -19.21
N LEU A 132 -8.34 14.04 -19.30
CA LEU A 132 -7.82 14.78 -18.15
C LEU A 132 -8.91 15.69 -17.55
N LYS A 133 -9.69 16.38 -18.39
CA LYS A 133 -10.86 17.17 -17.96
C LYS A 133 -11.89 16.29 -17.25
N TRP A 134 -12.18 15.11 -17.81
CA TRP A 134 -13.06 14.14 -17.17
C TRP A 134 -12.51 13.66 -15.83
N SER A 135 -11.20 13.34 -15.77
CA SER A 135 -10.52 12.89 -14.54
C SER A 135 -10.54 13.98 -13.46
N LYS A 136 -10.38 15.25 -13.84
CA LYS A 136 -10.54 16.39 -12.93
C LYS A 136 -11.96 16.43 -12.39
N SER A 137 -12.97 16.35 -13.25
CA SER A 137 -14.39 16.33 -12.84
C SER A 137 -14.69 15.15 -11.91
N TYR A 138 -14.10 13.99 -12.15
CA TYR A 138 -14.23 12.80 -11.31
C TYR A 138 -13.67 12.99 -9.88
N LEU A 139 -12.54 13.69 -9.74
CA LEU A 139 -11.83 13.86 -8.46
C LEU A 139 -12.43 14.96 -7.57
N VAL A 140 -12.88 16.07 -8.17
CA VAL A 140 -13.33 17.26 -7.41
C VAL A 140 -14.80 17.19 -7.00
N ASN A 141 -15.16 17.95 -5.96
CA ASN A 141 -16.54 18.10 -5.48
C ASN A 141 -17.21 16.75 -5.11
N ARG A 142 -16.41 15.79 -4.63
CA ARG A 142 -16.93 14.51 -4.15
C ARG A 142 -17.53 14.68 -2.76
N LYS A 143 -18.86 14.65 -2.71
CA LYS A 143 -19.66 14.77 -1.49
C LYS A 143 -19.59 13.46 -0.73
N SER A 144 -18.90 13.47 0.40
CA SER A 144 -18.70 12.29 1.24
C SER A 144 -19.46 12.43 2.55
N ARG A 145 -19.94 11.31 3.09
CA ARG A 145 -20.47 11.22 4.46
C ARG A 145 -20.01 9.93 5.10
N VAL A 146 -19.69 9.97 6.39
CA VAL A 146 -19.33 8.79 7.18
C VAL A 146 -20.60 8.11 7.66
N VAL A 147 -20.67 6.78 7.51
CA VAL A 147 -21.81 5.98 7.95
C VAL A 147 -21.36 4.87 8.90
N ILE A 148 -21.93 4.88 10.11
CA ILE A 148 -21.64 3.92 11.18
C ILE A 148 -22.97 3.46 11.76
N ASN A 149 -23.23 2.14 11.74
CA ASN A 149 -24.41 1.53 12.34
C ASN A 149 -25.74 2.23 11.94
N GLY A 150 -25.87 2.63 10.68
CA GLY A 150 -27.05 3.32 10.16
C GLY A 150 -27.08 4.84 10.39
N HIS A 151 -26.24 5.38 11.26
CA HIS A 151 -26.10 6.82 11.48
C HIS A 151 -25.19 7.44 10.42
N GLN A 152 -25.48 8.70 10.05
CA GLN A 152 -24.74 9.43 9.03
C GLN A 152 -24.17 10.73 9.60
N SER A 153 -22.94 11.07 9.23
CA SER A 153 -22.37 12.38 9.50
C SER A 153 -22.99 13.45 8.58
N GLU A 154 -22.66 14.71 8.86
CA GLU A 154 -22.78 15.78 7.88
C GLU A 154 -21.98 15.47 6.61
N VAL A 155 -22.43 16.06 5.50
CA VAL A 155 -21.75 15.96 4.21
C VAL A 155 -20.53 16.87 4.21
N PHE A 156 -19.40 16.34 3.78
CA PHE A 156 -18.18 17.11 3.55
C PHE A 156 -17.65 16.86 2.13
N ILE A 157 -16.78 17.76 1.67
CA ILE A 157 -16.13 17.65 0.35
C ILE A 157 -14.70 17.15 0.57
N ALA A 158 -14.32 16.08 -0.13
CA ALA A 158 -12.95 15.59 -0.12
C ALA A 158 -12.08 16.46 -1.06
N GLU A 159 -11.16 17.23 -0.49
CA GLU A 159 -10.24 18.13 -1.23
C GLU A 159 -8.96 17.43 -1.73
N SER A 160 -8.73 16.21 -1.27
CA SER A 160 -7.59 15.39 -1.68
C SER A 160 -7.95 13.91 -1.59
N GLY A 161 -7.06 13.09 -2.14
CA GLY A 161 -7.16 11.66 -2.12
C GLY A 161 -7.90 11.06 -3.32
N VAL A 162 -7.82 9.74 -3.41
CA VAL A 162 -8.56 8.95 -4.39
C VAL A 162 -9.45 7.94 -3.65
N PRO A 163 -10.68 7.65 -4.11
CA PRO A 163 -11.61 6.85 -3.32
C PRO A 163 -11.11 5.41 -3.10
N GLN A 164 -10.91 5.01 -1.84
CA GLN A 164 -10.56 3.63 -1.49
C GLN A 164 -11.76 2.70 -1.72
N GLY A 165 -11.74 1.93 -2.81
CA GLY A 165 -12.86 1.05 -3.21
C GLY A 165 -13.49 1.41 -4.56
N SER A 166 -12.94 2.43 -5.26
CA SER A 166 -13.19 2.67 -6.68
C SER A 166 -12.24 1.86 -7.56
N ASN A 167 -12.60 1.66 -8.83
CA ASN A 167 -11.76 0.97 -9.79
C ASN A 167 -10.58 1.86 -10.25
N LEU A 168 -10.81 3.17 -10.36
CA LEU A 168 -9.80 4.14 -10.80
C LEU A 168 -8.83 4.55 -9.69
N GLY A 169 -9.24 4.47 -8.42
CA GLY A 169 -8.44 4.92 -7.28
C GLY A 169 -7.04 4.29 -7.24
N PRO A 170 -6.92 2.95 -7.28
CA PRO A 170 -5.64 2.28 -7.32
C PRO A 170 -4.76 2.65 -8.53
N LEU A 171 -5.35 2.79 -9.72
CA LEU A 171 -4.61 3.22 -10.91
C LEU A 171 -4.04 4.63 -10.74
N PHE A 172 -4.88 5.57 -10.28
CA PHE A 172 -4.44 6.94 -10.01
C PHE A 172 -3.38 7.01 -8.93
N PHE A 173 -3.49 6.18 -7.89
CA PHE A 173 -2.47 6.08 -6.87
C PHE A 173 -1.13 5.60 -7.44
N ASN A 174 -1.15 4.52 -8.24
CA ASN A 174 0.07 4.00 -8.88
C ASN A 174 0.76 5.05 -9.76
N ILE A 175 -0.01 5.83 -10.54
CA ILE A 175 0.55 6.91 -11.36
C ILE A 175 1.08 8.05 -10.51
N PHE A 176 0.41 8.37 -9.41
CA PHE A 176 0.85 9.41 -8.50
C PHE A 176 2.20 9.09 -7.87
N ILE A 177 2.37 7.89 -7.33
CA ILE A 177 3.58 7.48 -6.60
C ILE A 177 4.71 7.05 -7.53
N ASN A 178 4.43 6.84 -8.82
CA ASN A 178 5.33 6.16 -9.76
C ASN A 178 6.76 6.69 -9.81
N ASP A 179 6.92 8.01 -9.79
CA ASP A 179 8.21 8.71 -9.90
C ASP A 179 9.04 8.64 -8.60
N ILE A 180 8.48 8.13 -7.50
CA ILE A 180 9.22 7.94 -6.25
C ILE A 180 10.39 6.99 -6.42
N THR A 181 10.34 6.06 -7.38
CA THR A 181 11.45 5.11 -7.54
C THR A 181 12.65 5.70 -8.26
N ASP A 182 12.47 6.86 -8.90
CA ASP A 182 13.47 7.52 -9.73
C ASP A 182 14.42 8.39 -8.90
N ILE A 183 14.06 8.67 -7.63
CA ILE A 183 14.89 9.42 -6.69
C ILE A 183 15.91 8.53 -5.95
N PHE A 184 15.84 7.21 -6.12
CA PHE A 184 16.73 6.28 -5.42
C PHE A 184 17.92 5.90 -6.31
N PHE A 185 19.08 6.45 -6.00
CA PHE A 185 20.31 6.25 -6.79
C PHE A 185 21.24 5.22 -6.19
N ASN A 186 21.17 5.04 -4.86
CA ASN A 186 22.12 4.21 -4.13
C ASN A 186 21.50 2.88 -3.67
N SER A 187 20.18 2.80 -3.60
CA SER A 187 19.48 1.70 -2.96
C SER A 187 18.50 1.04 -3.93
N ASN A 188 18.30 -0.25 -3.73
CA ASN A 188 17.20 -0.93 -4.41
C ASN A 188 15.89 -0.54 -3.71
N ALA A 189 14.86 -0.30 -4.51
CA ALA A 189 13.54 0.10 -4.03
C ALA A 189 12.48 -0.88 -4.52
N SER A 190 11.56 -1.25 -3.65
CA SER A 190 10.47 -2.17 -3.93
C SER A 190 9.17 -1.61 -3.40
N LEU A 191 8.12 -1.62 -4.23
CA LEU A 191 6.83 -1.04 -3.93
C LEU A 191 5.71 -2.07 -4.06
N PHE A 192 4.78 -2.05 -3.13
CA PHE A 192 3.47 -2.65 -3.29
C PHE A 192 2.40 -1.66 -2.85
N ALA A 193 1.80 -0.98 -3.83
CA ALA A 193 0.96 0.19 -3.59
C ALA A 193 1.74 1.24 -2.79
N ASP A 194 1.30 1.58 -1.59
CA ASP A 194 1.95 2.50 -0.66
C ASP A 194 3.07 1.85 0.18
N ASP A 195 3.16 0.52 0.26
CA ASP A 195 4.23 -0.13 1.01
C ASP A 195 5.57 0.01 0.24
N LEU A 196 6.47 0.88 0.74
CA LEU A 196 7.80 1.14 0.17
C LEU A 196 8.89 0.50 1.03
N LYS A 197 9.83 -0.17 0.36
CA LYS A 197 11.02 -0.76 0.95
C LYS A 197 12.26 -0.26 0.23
N LEU A 198 13.24 0.22 0.98
CA LEU A 198 14.57 0.54 0.49
C LEU A 198 15.56 -0.46 1.06
N THR A 199 16.43 -1.02 0.23
CA THR A 199 17.42 -2.01 0.64
C THR A 199 18.79 -1.67 0.10
N ARG A 200 19.82 -1.82 0.94
CA ARG A 200 21.21 -1.67 0.53
C ARG A 200 22.09 -2.69 1.25
N ILE A 201 23.05 -3.28 0.52
CA ILE A 201 24.10 -4.10 1.12
C ILE A 201 25.13 -3.16 1.78
N VAL A 202 25.51 -3.48 3.03
CA VAL A 202 26.38 -2.65 3.86
C VAL A 202 27.71 -3.37 4.07
N HIS A 203 28.76 -2.87 3.43
CA HIS A 203 30.14 -3.33 3.59
C HIS A 203 30.97 -2.36 4.43
N CYS A 204 30.61 -1.08 4.42
CA CYS A 204 31.33 -0.01 5.12
C CYS A 204 30.40 1.14 5.53
N ASP A 205 30.90 2.07 6.34
CA ASP A 205 30.13 3.25 6.78
C ASP A 205 29.63 4.13 5.63
N ASN A 206 30.33 4.11 4.49
CA ASN A 206 29.88 4.82 3.30
C ASN A 206 28.56 4.26 2.76
N ASP A 207 28.34 2.95 2.85
CA ASP A 207 27.07 2.36 2.41
C ASP A 207 25.89 2.81 3.27
N ILE A 208 26.13 3.00 4.58
CA ILE A 208 25.14 3.53 5.51
C ILE A 208 24.78 4.97 5.11
N LYS A 209 25.79 5.81 4.85
CA LYS A 209 25.59 7.18 4.38
C LYS A 209 24.79 7.23 3.07
N LEU A 210 25.10 6.35 2.12
CA LEU A 210 24.43 6.31 0.83
C LEU A 210 22.95 5.87 0.94
N LEU A 211 22.60 4.98 1.87
CA LEU A 211 21.19 4.66 2.17
C LEU A 211 20.49 5.84 2.87
N GLN A 212 21.17 6.54 3.78
CA GLN A 212 20.65 7.75 4.43
C GLN A 212 20.39 8.87 3.39
N GLU A 213 21.26 9.04 2.39
CA GLU A 213 21.03 10.01 1.32
C GLU A 213 19.76 9.71 0.50
N ASP A 214 19.50 8.44 0.18
CA ASP A 214 18.25 8.03 -0.48
C ASP A 214 17.04 8.27 0.42
N LEU A 215 17.20 8.11 1.73
CA LEU A 215 16.15 8.39 2.71
C LEU A 215 15.85 9.89 2.80
N SER A 216 16.87 10.75 2.75
CA SER A 216 16.71 12.20 2.66
C SER A 216 15.99 12.60 1.37
N ARG A 217 16.35 11.99 0.23
CA ARG A 217 15.63 12.19 -1.04
C ARG A 217 14.17 11.76 -0.96
N LEU A 218 13.86 10.65 -0.26
CA LEU A 218 12.47 10.25 0.00
C LEU A 218 11.72 11.35 0.74
N ASN A 219 12.33 11.93 1.78
CA ASN A 219 11.70 13.00 2.55
C ASN A 219 11.42 14.25 1.70
N ASP A 220 12.37 14.65 0.85
CA ASP A 220 12.18 15.78 -0.08
C ASP A 220 11.07 15.51 -1.10
N TRP A 221 11.00 14.28 -1.62
CA TRP A 221 9.92 13.86 -2.51
C TRP A 221 8.57 13.90 -1.79
N CYS A 222 8.50 13.44 -0.54
CA CYS A 222 7.31 13.49 0.30
C CYS A 222 6.82 14.94 0.50
N ASN A 223 7.73 15.86 0.79
CA ASN A 223 7.46 17.29 0.95
C ASN A 223 6.91 17.90 -0.35
N THR A 224 7.57 17.63 -1.48
CA THR A 224 7.18 18.12 -2.81
C THR A 224 5.81 17.59 -3.23
N ASN A 225 5.55 16.30 -2.98
CA ASN A 225 4.32 15.63 -3.40
C ASN A 225 3.19 15.71 -2.36
N LYS A 226 3.43 16.31 -1.19
CA LYS A 226 2.47 16.39 -0.08
C LYS A 226 2.01 15.01 0.41
N MET A 227 2.88 14.01 0.35
CA MET A 227 2.63 12.62 0.72
C MET A 227 3.59 12.23 1.85
N PHE A 228 3.22 12.57 3.07
CA PHE A 228 4.10 12.47 4.25
C PHE A 228 4.16 11.06 4.84
N LEU A 229 5.32 10.72 5.40
CA LEU A 229 5.54 9.49 6.15
C LEU A 229 4.96 9.56 7.56
N ASN A 230 4.66 8.40 8.11
CA ASN A 230 4.42 8.19 9.53
C ASN A 230 5.70 7.64 10.15
N VAL A 231 6.62 8.53 10.53
CA VAL A 231 7.97 8.13 10.96
C VAL A 231 7.95 7.15 12.13
N ASP A 232 7.00 7.26 13.06
CA ASP A 232 6.82 6.34 14.19
C ASP A 232 6.44 4.90 13.76
N LYS A 233 6.04 4.73 12.49
CA LYS A 233 5.74 3.43 11.87
C LYS A 233 6.73 3.06 10.76
N CYS A 234 7.75 3.89 10.55
CA CYS A 234 8.89 3.53 9.73
C CYS A 234 9.88 2.77 10.59
N TYR A 235 10.47 1.72 10.03
CA TYR A 235 11.42 0.86 10.74
C TYR A 235 12.60 0.57 9.85
N HIS A 236 13.77 0.35 10.43
CA HIS A 236 14.86 -0.33 9.73
C HIS A 236 15.17 -1.68 10.39
N ILE A 237 15.61 -2.63 9.57
CA ILE A 237 16.04 -3.95 9.99
C ILE A 237 17.34 -4.29 9.30
N LYS A 238 18.26 -4.91 10.05
CA LYS A 238 19.52 -5.44 9.53
C LYS A 238 19.33 -6.93 9.28
N PHE A 239 19.37 -7.35 8.03
CA PHE A 239 19.35 -8.74 7.66
C PHE A 239 20.78 -9.27 7.57
N THR A 240 21.16 -10.14 8.51
CA THR A 240 22.47 -10.79 8.53
C THR A 240 22.50 -11.96 9.54
N ARG A 241 23.37 -12.93 9.27
CA ARG A 241 23.74 -13.98 10.23
C ARG A 241 25.12 -13.74 10.87
N ASN A 242 25.83 -12.71 10.41
CA ASN A 242 27.13 -12.34 10.96
C ASN A 242 26.94 -11.74 12.37
N LYS A 243 27.86 -12.06 13.28
CA LYS A 243 27.89 -11.49 14.63
C LYS A 243 28.55 -10.10 14.65
N ASN A 244 29.46 -9.85 13.72
CA ASN A 244 30.18 -8.59 13.60
C ASN A 244 29.47 -7.71 12.57
N THR A 245 28.42 -7.00 13.02
CA THR A 245 27.60 -6.12 12.19
C THR A 245 28.05 -4.67 12.31
N LEU A 246 27.94 -3.90 11.23
CA LEU A 246 28.16 -2.46 11.28
C LEU A 246 26.97 -1.78 11.96
N LEU A 247 27.27 -0.79 12.79
CA LEU A 247 26.25 0.03 13.45
C LEU A 247 25.69 1.02 12.43
N SER A 248 24.46 0.79 12.00
CA SER A 248 23.72 1.72 11.15
C SER A 248 22.59 2.39 11.91
N VAL A 249 22.49 3.70 11.69
CA VAL A 249 21.47 4.59 12.23
C VAL A 249 20.94 5.42 11.07
N TYR A 250 19.62 5.56 11.02
CA TYR A 250 18.93 6.28 9.96
C TYR A 250 17.91 7.25 10.55
N ASP A 251 17.78 8.41 9.94
CA ASP A 251 16.92 9.50 10.40
C ASP A 251 16.02 10.04 9.28
N ILE A 252 14.79 10.45 9.64
CA ILE A 252 13.86 11.19 8.77
C ILE A 252 13.39 12.43 9.54
N ASP A 253 13.64 13.63 9.03
CA ASP A 253 13.37 14.90 9.73
C ASP A 253 13.94 14.91 11.16
N ASP A 254 15.23 14.59 11.32
CA ASP A 254 15.92 14.50 12.61
C ASP A 254 15.29 13.52 13.63
N ARG A 255 14.44 12.60 13.15
CA ARG A 255 13.86 11.52 13.95
C ARG A 255 14.45 10.19 13.54
N GLN A 256 15.09 9.55 14.49
CA GLN A 256 15.70 8.24 14.33
C GLN A 256 14.65 7.16 14.06
N LEU A 257 14.92 6.35 13.03
CA LEU A 257 14.15 5.15 12.75
C LEU A 257 14.38 4.11 13.84
N THR A 258 13.30 3.41 14.19
CA THR A 258 13.39 2.32 15.17
C THR A 258 13.98 1.08 14.50
N GLU A 259 15.13 0.61 15.01
CA GLU A 259 15.69 -0.68 14.63
C GLU A 259 14.83 -1.82 15.18
N VAL A 260 14.51 -2.79 14.33
CA VAL A 260 13.75 -3.98 14.75
C VAL A 260 14.47 -5.27 14.36
N SER A 261 14.27 -6.32 15.16
CA SER A 261 14.76 -7.68 14.86
C SER A 261 13.78 -8.50 14.03
N MET A 262 12.56 -8.02 13.85
CA MET A 262 11.52 -8.65 13.04
C MET A 262 10.58 -7.61 12.42
N ILE A 263 10.13 -7.87 11.20
CA ILE A 263 9.24 -6.98 10.45
C ILE A 263 8.15 -7.77 9.74
N ARG A 264 6.95 -7.17 9.60
CA ARG A 264 5.88 -7.73 8.79
C ARG A 264 5.95 -7.13 7.38
N ASP A 265 6.21 -7.97 6.38
CA ASP A 265 6.27 -7.60 4.98
C ASP A 265 5.17 -8.33 4.21
N LEU A 266 4.21 -7.59 3.66
CA LEU A 266 3.11 -8.11 2.81
C LEU A 266 2.40 -9.37 3.35
N GLY A 267 2.28 -9.46 4.68
CA GLY A 267 1.61 -10.57 5.37
C GLY A 267 2.55 -11.60 6.01
N VAL A 268 3.81 -11.66 5.60
CA VAL A 268 4.84 -12.56 6.12
C VAL A 268 5.65 -11.85 7.21
N VAL A 269 6.11 -12.60 8.22
CA VAL A 269 6.99 -12.05 9.27
C VAL A 269 8.41 -12.48 8.96
N LEU A 270 9.31 -11.51 8.77
CA LEU A 270 10.73 -11.75 8.52
C LEU A 270 11.51 -11.38 9.78
N ASP A 271 12.38 -12.27 10.25
CA ASP A 271 13.38 -11.96 11.28
C ASP A 271 14.73 -11.57 10.66
N SER A 272 15.58 -10.89 11.42
CA SER A 272 16.89 -10.41 10.98
C SER A 272 17.83 -11.49 10.46
N LYS A 273 17.59 -12.77 10.80
CA LYS A 273 18.39 -13.92 10.34
C LYS A 273 17.73 -14.69 9.19
N LEU A 274 16.57 -14.23 8.75
CA LEU A 274 15.74 -14.83 7.71
C LEU A 274 15.43 -16.32 8.01
N THR A 275 15.10 -16.64 9.26
CA THR A 275 14.79 -18.02 9.70
C THR A 275 13.32 -18.38 9.51
N PHE A 276 12.43 -17.38 9.42
CA PHE A 276 10.97 -17.52 9.34
C PHE A 276 10.32 -18.19 10.56
N VAL A 277 11.08 -18.51 11.61
CA VAL A 277 10.53 -19.13 12.84
C VAL A 277 9.39 -18.30 13.43
N PRO A 278 9.51 -16.97 13.61
CA PRO A 278 8.40 -16.17 14.14
C PRO A 278 7.14 -16.19 13.27
N HIS A 279 7.30 -16.36 11.95
CA HIS A 279 6.16 -16.47 11.03
C HIS A 279 5.46 -17.82 11.16
N ILE A 280 6.23 -18.90 11.24
CA ILE A 280 5.73 -20.27 11.40
C ILE A 280 4.96 -20.37 12.72
N ASP A 281 5.54 -19.92 13.83
CA ASP A 281 4.90 -19.95 15.15
C ASP A 281 3.58 -19.18 15.14
N LYS A 282 3.58 -17.96 14.59
CA LYS A 282 2.36 -17.15 14.45
C LYS A 282 1.28 -17.84 13.61
N THR A 283 1.68 -18.53 12.55
CA THR A 283 0.76 -19.24 11.66
C THR A 283 0.19 -20.48 12.35
N LEU A 284 1.01 -21.23 13.07
CA LEU A 284 0.58 -22.36 13.90
C LEU A 284 -0.40 -21.91 14.99
N ASP A 285 -0.14 -20.80 15.65
CA ASP A 285 -1.04 -20.23 16.66
C ASP A 285 -2.41 -19.87 16.08
N LEU A 286 -2.44 -19.25 14.89
CA LEU A 286 -3.69 -18.93 14.20
C LEU A 286 -4.44 -20.20 13.79
N ALA A 287 -3.74 -21.20 13.24
CA ALA A 287 -4.32 -22.48 12.86
C ALA A 287 -4.89 -23.23 14.08
N ASN A 288 -4.16 -23.27 15.19
CA ASN A 288 -4.62 -23.88 16.44
C ASN A 288 -5.83 -23.16 17.04
N LYS A 289 -5.89 -21.83 16.95
CA LYS A 289 -7.08 -21.06 17.37
C LYS A 289 -8.31 -21.42 16.53
N SER A 290 -8.16 -21.49 15.21
CA SER A 290 -9.24 -21.90 14.30
C SER A 290 -9.66 -23.34 14.55
N LEU A 291 -8.72 -24.27 14.72
CA LEU A 291 -9.01 -25.66 15.05
C LEU A 291 -9.77 -25.77 16.38
N GLY A 292 -9.30 -25.07 17.42
CA GLY A 292 -9.98 -25.04 18.71
C GLY A 292 -11.41 -24.49 18.63
N PHE A 293 -11.63 -23.46 17.80
CA PHE A 293 -12.98 -22.96 17.52
C PHE A 293 -13.84 -24.02 16.83
N VAL A 294 -13.34 -24.64 15.77
CA VAL A 294 -14.06 -25.70 15.04
C VAL A 294 -14.40 -26.85 15.98
N LEU A 295 -13.45 -27.36 16.78
CA LEU A 295 -13.70 -28.47 17.71
C LEU A 295 -14.76 -28.12 18.77
N ARG A 296 -14.74 -26.90 19.33
CA ARG A 296 -15.75 -26.46 20.31
C ARG A 296 -17.14 -26.36 19.69
N THR A 297 -17.24 -25.75 18.51
CA THR A 297 -18.52 -25.54 17.81
C THR A 297 -19.04 -26.84 17.21
N SER A 298 -18.14 -27.78 16.90
CA SER A 298 -18.49 -29.05 16.26
C SER A 298 -18.64 -30.25 17.20
N LYS A 299 -18.64 -30.03 18.52
CA LYS A 299 -18.70 -31.08 19.56
C LYS A 299 -19.82 -32.12 19.36
N ASN A 300 -20.94 -31.72 18.76
CA ASN A 300 -22.11 -32.58 18.51
C ASN A 300 -22.08 -33.28 17.14
N PHE A 301 -21.16 -32.93 16.25
CA PHE A 301 -21.01 -33.60 14.96
C PHE A 301 -20.12 -34.83 15.09
N LYS A 302 -20.69 -36.00 14.82
CA LYS A 302 -20.01 -37.30 14.96
C LYS A 302 -19.25 -37.73 13.69
N ARG A 303 -19.45 -37.04 12.55
CA ARG A 303 -18.84 -37.38 11.26
C ARG A 303 -17.64 -36.48 10.96
N CYS A 304 -16.45 -37.06 10.83
CA CYS A 304 -15.23 -36.34 10.45
C CYS A 304 -15.39 -35.51 9.17
N ALA A 305 -16.14 -36.01 8.18
CA ALA A 305 -16.41 -35.29 6.94
C ALA A 305 -17.11 -33.94 7.18
N THR A 306 -17.97 -33.82 8.20
CA THR A 306 -18.66 -32.57 8.55
C THR A 306 -17.70 -31.55 9.17
N ILE A 307 -16.80 -32.02 10.04
CA ILE A 307 -15.78 -31.19 10.69
C ILE A 307 -14.80 -30.63 9.65
N ILE A 308 -14.35 -31.46 8.70
CA ILE A 308 -13.48 -31.04 7.59
C ILE A 308 -14.16 -30.00 6.70
N ARG A 309 -15.47 -30.14 6.44
CA ARG A 309 -16.21 -29.20 5.60
C ARG A 309 -16.39 -27.83 6.27
N LEU A 310 -16.60 -27.81 7.59
CA LEU A 310 -16.68 -26.58 8.38
C LEU A 310 -15.34 -25.85 8.43
N ALA A 311 -14.22 -26.57 8.55
CA ALA A 311 -12.88 -25.99 8.56
C ALA A 311 -12.44 -25.36 7.23
N LYS A 312 -13.08 -25.70 6.10
CA LYS A 312 -12.81 -25.10 4.78
C LYS A 312 -13.58 -23.81 4.49
N GLN A 313 -14.57 -23.48 5.32
CA GLN A 313 -15.43 -22.30 5.13
C GLN A 313 -15.11 -21.14 6.09
N SER A 314 -14.27 -21.37 7.10
CA SER A 314 -13.73 -20.38 8.04
C SER A 314 -12.35 -19.87 7.60
#